data_AF-A0A662E471-F1
#
_entry.id   AF-A0A662E471-F1
#
_cell.length_a   1.000
_cell.length_b   1.000
_cell.length_c   1.000
_cell.angle_alpha   90.00
_cell.angle_beta   90.00
_cell.angle_gamma   90.00
#
_symmetry.space_group_name_H-M   'P 1'
#
loop_
_entity.id
_entity.type
_entity.pdbx_description
1 polymer ?
#
loop_
_entity_poly.entity_id
_entity_poly.type
_entity_poly.pdbx_seq_one_letter_code
_entity_poly.pdbx_strand_id
1 'polypeptide(L)'
;MTDRMRPFSFHKLLTWIVSEYAEHRTVFGIPEERFIRNTGVEPVSFFGEECALPLGPAAGPHTQLSENIAAAYLTGGRFFELKTVQKLDELEFEKPCIDALDEGYNTEWSTELSLSQAFTEYAHGWVLLHALKTLFDMDSPDNQGFIFNMSVGYDLAGIQTERMQHFIDSLMDASRHPAFLNAIEELKAFAADENAWPSAPDELKPRIRRLSKTADAIRPDISRSVTLSTMHGCPPE
;
A
#
# COMPACT_ATOMS: atom_id res chain seq x y z
N MET A 1 19.33 13.92 6.71
CA MET A 1 18.56 12.75 6.26
C MET A 1 19.53 11.59 6.11
N THR A 2 19.19 10.41 6.59
CA THR A 2 19.97 9.20 6.32
C THR A 2 19.73 8.76 4.88
N ASP A 3 20.70 8.07 4.29
CA ASP A 3 20.61 7.46 2.96
C ASP A 3 19.67 6.25 2.92
N ARG A 4 19.39 5.61 4.06
CA ARG A 4 18.52 4.43 4.13
C ARG A 4 17.06 4.76 4.39
N MET A 5 16.16 4.25 3.54
CA MET A 5 14.73 4.23 3.79
C MET A 5 14.40 3.26 4.95
N ARG A 6 13.60 3.72 5.90
CA ARG A 6 13.15 2.93 7.06
C ARG A 6 11.61 2.95 7.12
N PRO A 7 10.95 1.82 6.83
CA PRO A 7 9.50 1.75 6.94
C PRO A 7 9.01 2.03 8.36
N PHE A 8 7.81 2.58 8.49
CA PHE A 8 7.15 2.74 9.77
C PHE A 8 6.46 1.44 10.21
N SER A 9 6.33 1.23 11.52
CA SER A 9 5.45 0.16 12.02
C SER A 9 3.99 0.49 11.72
N PHE A 10 3.16 -0.55 11.57
CA PHE A 10 1.75 -0.37 11.28
C PHE A 10 1.01 0.41 12.38
N HIS A 11 1.26 0.07 13.65
CA HIS A 11 0.79 0.87 14.78
C HIS A 11 1.14 2.36 14.66
N LYS A 12 2.37 2.70 14.26
CA LYS A 12 2.79 4.10 14.10
C LYS A 12 2.02 4.81 12.99
N LEU A 13 1.72 4.13 11.88
CA LEU A 13 0.89 4.68 10.81
C LEU A 13 -0.52 5.00 11.31
N LEU A 14 -1.16 4.09 12.05
CA LEU A 14 -2.49 4.30 12.62
C LEU A 14 -2.52 5.48 13.61
N THR A 15 -1.56 5.51 14.55
CA THR A 15 -1.46 6.61 15.52
C THR A 15 -1.21 7.94 14.82
N TRP A 16 -0.38 7.97 13.79
CA TRP A 16 -0.10 9.18 13.02
C TRP A 16 -1.37 9.67 12.31
N ILE A 17 -2.08 8.82 11.57
CA ILE A 17 -3.33 9.18 10.90
C ILE A 17 -4.32 9.83 11.87
N VAL A 18 -4.56 9.21 13.02
CA VAL A 18 -5.57 9.72 13.98
C VAL A 18 -5.10 11.00 14.65
N SER A 19 -3.82 11.08 15.06
CA SER A 19 -3.30 12.25 15.77
C SER A 19 -3.15 13.46 14.87
N GLU A 20 -2.66 13.28 13.65
CA GLU A 20 -2.54 14.37 12.67
C GLU A 20 -3.91 14.89 12.26
N TYR A 21 -4.87 13.99 12.04
CA TYR A 21 -6.23 14.42 11.70
C TYR A 21 -6.89 15.18 12.84
N ALA A 22 -6.63 14.78 14.10
CA ALA A 22 -7.12 15.50 15.27
C ALA A 22 -6.57 16.94 15.35
N GLU A 23 -5.29 17.12 15.06
CA GLU A 23 -4.61 18.40 15.23
C GLU A 23 -4.77 19.34 14.02
N HIS A 24 -4.79 18.78 12.82
CA HIS A 24 -4.63 19.56 11.58
C HIS A 24 -5.71 19.27 10.53
N ARG A 25 -6.60 18.30 10.73
CA ARG A 25 -7.52 17.80 9.69
C ARG A 25 -6.78 17.36 8.43
N THR A 26 -5.59 16.81 8.60
CA THR A 26 -4.77 16.26 7.52
C THR A 26 -4.42 14.80 7.82
N VAL A 27 -4.10 14.05 6.77
CA VAL A 27 -3.47 12.72 6.87
C VAL A 27 -2.29 12.68 5.93
N PHE A 28 -1.09 12.44 6.46
CA PHE A 28 0.17 12.49 5.70
C PHE A 28 0.35 13.82 4.94
N GLY A 29 -0.06 14.93 5.58
CA GLY A 29 -0.03 16.27 5.03
C GLY A 29 -1.14 16.59 4.02
N ILE A 30 -2.05 15.65 3.72
CA ILE A 30 -3.16 15.86 2.79
C ILE A 30 -4.36 16.42 3.55
N PRO A 31 -4.86 17.62 3.22
CA PRO A 31 -6.05 18.18 3.86
C PRO A 31 -7.31 17.36 3.59
N GLU A 32 -8.20 17.28 4.58
CA GLU A 32 -9.47 16.55 4.49
C GLU A 32 -10.32 16.98 3.27
N GLU A 33 -10.27 18.25 2.86
CA GLU A 33 -10.99 18.74 1.68
C GLU A 33 -10.52 18.11 0.36
N ARG A 34 -9.33 17.48 0.35
CA ARG A 34 -8.79 16.78 -0.82
C ARG A 34 -9.15 15.30 -0.84
N PHE A 35 -9.80 14.78 0.20
CA PHE A 35 -10.15 13.36 0.26
C PHE A 35 -11.30 13.04 -0.72
N ILE A 36 -11.03 12.14 -1.66
CA ILE A 36 -11.99 11.67 -2.65
C ILE A 36 -12.77 10.48 -2.09
N ARG A 37 -13.89 10.79 -1.42
CA ARG A 37 -14.78 9.79 -0.77
C ARG A 37 -15.73 9.09 -1.73
N ASN A 38 -16.07 9.70 -2.85
CA ASN A 38 -16.87 9.08 -3.90
C ASN A 38 -16.24 9.48 -5.23
N THR A 39 -15.98 8.49 -6.08
CA THR A 39 -15.36 8.68 -7.38
C THR A 39 -16.32 9.32 -8.39
N GLY A 40 -17.64 9.20 -8.16
CA GLY A 40 -18.69 9.74 -9.03
C GLY A 40 -18.76 9.07 -10.40
N VAL A 41 -18.08 7.93 -10.57
CA VAL A 41 -18.06 7.13 -11.79
C VAL A 41 -18.58 5.73 -11.51
N GLU A 42 -19.11 5.08 -12.54
CA GLU A 42 -19.49 3.68 -12.44
C GLU A 42 -18.25 2.80 -12.23
N PRO A 43 -18.26 1.89 -11.24
CA PRO A 43 -17.17 0.96 -11.04
C PRO A 43 -16.92 0.08 -12.26
N VAL A 44 -15.67 -0.33 -12.44
CA VAL A 44 -15.25 -1.22 -13.52
C VAL A 44 -14.68 -2.50 -12.94
N SER A 45 -14.91 -3.62 -13.61
CA SER A 45 -14.33 -4.90 -13.18
C SER A 45 -13.05 -5.21 -13.95
N PHE A 46 -11.99 -5.54 -13.21
CA PHE A 46 -10.72 -6.03 -13.72
C PHE A 46 -10.38 -7.35 -13.02
N PHE A 47 -10.04 -8.38 -13.79
CA PHE A 47 -9.61 -9.69 -13.26
C PHE A 47 -10.56 -10.34 -12.23
N GLY A 48 -11.86 -10.04 -12.31
CA GLY A 48 -12.87 -10.53 -11.36
C GLY A 48 -12.97 -9.74 -10.05
N GLU A 49 -12.24 -8.63 -9.95
CA GLU A 49 -12.32 -7.65 -8.87
C GLU A 49 -13.01 -6.37 -9.36
N GLU A 50 -13.58 -5.59 -8.45
CA GLU A 50 -14.24 -4.32 -8.77
C GLU A 50 -13.33 -3.15 -8.34
N CYS A 51 -13.14 -2.21 -9.26
CA CYS A 51 -12.38 -0.99 -9.06
C CYS A 51 -13.31 0.22 -9.18
N ALA A 52 -13.42 1.02 -8.12
CA ALA A 52 -14.33 2.17 -8.07
C ALA A 52 -13.92 3.31 -9.01
N LEU A 53 -12.66 3.34 -9.45
CA LEU A 53 -12.14 4.27 -10.46
C LEU A 53 -10.94 3.63 -11.16
N PRO A 54 -10.90 3.46 -12.49
CA PRO A 54 -9.73 2.93 -13.20
C PRO A 54 -8.58 3.95 -13.30
N LEU A 55 -8.21 4.54 -12.17
CA LEU A 55 -7.14 5.51 -12.03
C LEU A 55 -6.34 5.17 -10.79
N GLY A 56 -5.03 5.30 -10.91
CA GLY A 56 -4.15 5.28 -9.77
C GLY A 56 -2.69 5.18 -10.22
N PRO A 57 -1.80 5.05 -9.25
CA PRO A 57 -0.37 5.13 -9.51
C PRO A 57 0.18 3.91 -10.24
N ALA A 58 1.08 4.15 -11.20
CA ALA A 58 1.93 3.14 -11.83
C ALA A 58 3.04 2.65 -10.86
N ALA A 59 3.74 1.55 -11.19
CA ALA A 59 4.86 1.06 -10.39
C ALA A 59 5.97 2.14 -10.27
N GLY A 60 6.24 2.61 -9.05
CA GLY A 60 7.20 3.68 -8.84
C GLY A 60 7.47 3.95 -7.36
N PRO A 61 8.35 4.91 -7.02
CA PRO A 61 8.67 5.25 -5.63
C PRO A 61 7.42 5.54 -4.77
N HIS A 62 6.38 6.06 -5.40
CA HIS A 62 5.09 6.37 -4.79
C HIS A 62 4.20 5.13 -4.53
N THR A 63 4.57 3.93 -4.97
CA THR A 63 3.89 2.65 -4.63
C THR A 63 4.79 1.67 -3.90
N GLN A 64 5.87 2.16 -3.28
CA GLN A 64 6.81 1.36 -2.49
C GLN A 64 6.46 1.33 -1.00
N LEU A 65 5.97 2.44 -0.45
CA LEU A 65 5.66 2.59 0.97
C LEU A 65 4.14 2.67 1.21
N SER A 66 3.71 2.12 2.34
CA SER A 66 2.31 2.06 2.76
C SER A 66 1.67 3.45 2.93
N GLU A 67 2.40 4.43 3.47
CA GLU A 67 1.92 5.82 3.58
C GLU A 67 1.73 6.49 2.21
N ASN A 68 2.55 6.16 1.21
CA ASN A 68 2.42 6.71 -0.14
C ASN A 68 1.21 6.10 -0.86
N ILE A 69 0.97 4.79 -0.68
CA ILE A 69 -0.22 4.11 -1.18
C ILE A 69 -1.48 4.70 -0.54
N ALA A 70 -1.46 4.92 0.78
CA ALA A 70 -2.54 5.58 1.50
C ALA A 70 -2.80 7.02 1.02
N ALA A 71 -1.75 7.80 0.81
CA ALA A 71 -1.84 9.16 0.26
C ALA A 71 -2.49 9.18 -1.13
N ALA A 72 -2.10 8.25 -2.01
CA ALA A 72 -2.71 8.08 -3.32
C ALA A 72 -4.18 7.65 -3.21
N TYR A 73 -4.54 6.75 -2.28
CA TYR A 73 -5.93 6.35 -2.05
C TYR A 73 -6.82 7.52 -1.59
N LEU A 74 -6.35 8.30 -0.63
CA LEU A 74 -7.05 9.48 -0.12
C LEU A 74 -7.35 10.47 -1.25
N THR A 75 -6.45 10.60 -2.21
CA THR A 75 -6.57 11.55 -3.32
C THR A 75 -7.19 10.96 -4.60
N GLY A 76 -7.75 9.75 -4.53
CA GLY A 76 -8.58 9.16 -5.59
C GLY A 76 -8.01 7.92 -6.28
N GLY A 77 -6.80 7.49 -5.97
CA GLY A 77 -6.25 6.23 -6.48
C GLY A 77 -7.10 5.03 -6.06
N ARG A 78 -7.45 4.16 -7.01
CA ARG A 78 -8.14 2.88 -6.76
C ARG A 78 -7.48 1.71 -7.48
N PHE A 79 -6.65 1.95 -8.48
CA PHE A 79 -5.82 0.92 -9.09
C PHE A 79 -4.35 1.19 -8.77
N PHE A 80 -3.71 0.30 -8.02
CA PHE A 80 -2.33 0.47 -7.57
C PHE A 80 -1.45 -0.57 -8.24
N GLU A 81 -0.58 -0.13 -9.16
CA GLU A 81 0.53 -0.97 -9.59
C GLU A 81 1.67 -0.84 -8.58
N LEU A 82 1.90 -1.90 -7.82
CA LEU A 82 2.89 -1.91 -6.75
C LEU A 82 4.31 -1.78 -7.31
N LYS A 83 5.23 -1.22 -6.53
CA LYS A 83 6.62 -1.07 -6.99
C LYS A 83 7.19 -2.42 -7.44
N THR A 84 7.87 -2.43 -8.58
CA THR A 84 8.47 -3.65 -9.14
C THR A 84 9.50 -4.25 -8.20
N VAL A 85 9.27 -5.49 -7.78
CA VAL A 85 10.24 -6.29 -7.03
C VAL A 85 11.03 -7.22 -7.96
N GLN A 86 12.21 -7.63 -7.51
CA GLN A 86 13.11 -8.51 -8.26
C GLN A 86 13.99 -9.37 -7.33
N LYS A 87 14.73 -10.31 -7.91
CA LYS A 87 15.62 -11.22 -7.16
C LYS A 87 16.77 -10.52 -6.44
N LEU A 88 17.23 -9.38 -6.96
CA LEU A 88 18.30 -8.56 -6.37
C LEU A 88 17.66 -7.47 -5.50
N ASP A 89 17.63 -7.70 -4.19
CA ASP A 89 16.91 -6.85 -3.23
C ASP A 89 17.82 -6.26 -2.13
N GLU A 90 19.14 -6.33 -2.34
CA GLU A 90 20.20 -5.68 -1.55
C GLU A 90 21.08 -4.83 -2.47
N LEU A 91 20.45 -3.90 -3.19
CA LEU A 91 21.17 -3.04 -4.14
C LEU A 91 21.76 -1.81 -3.46
N GLU A 92 23.05 -1.59 -3.69
CA GLU A 92 23.72 -0.32 -3.38
C GLU A 92 23.86 0.49 -4.67
N PHE A 93 23.38 1.74 -4.65
CA PHE A 93 23.46 2.65 -5.78
C PHE A 93 23.69 4.08 -5.31
N GLU A 94 24.30 4.89 -6.17
CA GLU A 94 24.62 6.29 -5.86
C GLU A 94 23.35 7.13 -5.75
N LYS A 95 23.33 8.05 -4.78
CA LYS A 95 22.22 8.97 -4.50
C LYS A 95 22.69 10.42 -4.63
N PRO A 96 21.89 11.35 -5.19
CA PRO A 96 20.51 11.18 -5.65
C PRO A 96 20.42 10.34 -6.93
N CYS A 97 19.47 9.40 -6.95
CA CYS A 97 19.28 8.46 -8.06
C CYS A 97 18.11 8.84 -8.99
N ILE A 98 17.45 9.96 -8.68
CA ILE A 98 16.39 10.59 -9.46
C ILE A 98 16.68 12.09 -9.41
N ASP A 99 16.94 12.69 -10.56
CA ASP A 99 16.94 14.14 -10.74
C ASP A 99 15.82 14.49 -11.74
N ALA A 100 14.86 15.28 -11.30
CA ALA A 100 13.62 15.54 -12.04
C ALA A 100 13.36 17.04 -12.15
N LEU A 101 14.18 17.72 -12.95
CA LEU A 101 13.96 19.12 -13.31
C LEU A 101 13.10 19.27 -14.59
N ASP A 102 13.34 18.45 -15.62
CA ASP A 102 12.57 18.47 -16.87
C ASP A 102 12.37 17.04 -17.45
N GLU A 103 13.48 16.38 -17.83
CA GLU A 103 13.53 14.97 -18.21
C GLU A 103 14.19 14.20 -17.06
N GLY A 104 13.47 13.26 -16.46
CA GLY A 104 13.97 12.51 -15.31
C GLY A 104 15.17 11.64 -15.70
N TYR A 105 16.35 11.93 -15.16
CA TYR A 105 17.48 11.02 -15.23
C TYR A 105 17.40 10.06 -14.03
N ASN A 106 17.21 8.78 -14.31
CA ASN A 106 17.25 7.70 -13.33
C ASN A 106 18.56 6.92 -13.47
N THR A 107 19.25 6.67 -12.35
CA THR A 107 20.39 5.73 -12.32
C THR A 107 19.95 4.27 -12.08
N GLU A 108 18.70 3.97 -12.46
CA GLU A 108 18.01 2.67 -12.57
C GLU A 108 18.25 1.61 -11.50
N TRP A 109 17.37 1.52 -10.48
CA TRP A 109 17.09 0.28 -9.75
C TRP A 109 15.64 0.24 -9.23
N SER A 110 15.09 -0.98 -9.06
CA SER A 110 13.64 -1.17 -8.91
C SER A 110 13.11 -1.03 -7.48
N THR A 111 13.92 -1.05 -6.43
CA THR A 111 13.43 -0.86 -5.05
C THR A 111 14.61 -0.68 -4.07
N GLU A 112 14.40 0.08 -2.99
CA GLU A 112 15.31 0.13 -1.83
C GLU A 112 14.98 -0.93 -0.77
N LEU A 113 13.80 -1.53 -0.88
CA LEU A 113 13.29 -2.50 0.07
C LEU A 113 13.64 -3.92 -0.36
N SER A 114 14.02 -4.75 0.61
CA SER A 114 14.08 -6.20 0.42
C SER A 114 12.69 -6.76 0.05
N LEU A 115 12.63 -8.00 -0.48
CA LEU A 115 11.35 -8.66 -0.75
C LEU A 115 10.46 -8.76 0.50
N SER A 116 11.05 -9.04 1.66
CA SER A 116 10.31 -9.13 2.93
C SER A 116 9.80 -7.77 3.40
N GLN A 117 10.57 -6.70 3.19
CA GLN A 117 10.16 -5.33 3.50
C GLN A 117 9.06 -4.86 2.55
N ALA A 118 9.21 -5.09 1.24
CA ALA A 118 8.17 -4.79 0.25
C ALA A 118 6.86 -5.51 0.56
N PHE A 119 6.92 -6.81 0.89
CA PHE A 119 5.74 -7.56 1.31
C PHE A 119 5.06 -6.91 2.52
N THR A 120 5.86 -6.56 3.54
CA THR A 120 5.36 -5.94 4.76
C THR A 120 4.66 -4.61 4.46
N GLU A 121 5.24 -3.77 3.62
CA GLU A 121 4.62 -2.50 3.20
C GLU A 121 3.35 -2.71 2.38
N TYR A 122 3.28 -3.73 1.54
CA TYR A 122 2.06 -4.03 0.79
C TYR A 122 0.95 -4.60 1.68
N ALA A 123 1.28 -5.45 2.64
CA ALA A 123 0.34 -5.92 3.64
C ALA A 123 -0.16 -4.76 4.53
N HIS A 124 0.74 -3.88 4.98
CA HIS A 124 0.37 -2.67 5.71
C HIS A 124 -0.53 -1.77 4.86
N GLY A 125 -0.12 -1.44 3.62
CA GLY A 125 -0.90 -0.62 2.71
C GLY A 125 -2.30 -1.18 2.47
N TRP A 126 -2.40 -2.48 2.22
CA TRP A 126 -3.67 -3.19 2.05
C TRP A 126 -4.61 -2.99 3.24
N VAL A 127 -4.14 -3.34 4.44
CA VAL A 127 -4.93 -3.20 5.68
C VAL A 127 -5.24 -1.73 5.98
N LEU A 128 -4.30 -0.83 5.70
CA LEU A 128 -4.45 0.60 5.92
C LEU A 128 -5.52 1.22 5.01
N LEU A 129 -5.63 0.81 3.74
CA LEU A 129 -6.68 1.30 2.86
C LEU A 129 -8.06 0.91 3.36
N HIS A 130 -8.25 -0.32 3.84
CA HIS A 130 -9.50 -0.74 4.49
C HIS A 130 -9.79 0.06 5.78
N ALA A 131 -8.76 0.38 6.56
CA ALA A 131 -8.91 1.23 7.74
C ALA A 131 -9.33 2.66 7.36
N LEU A 132 -8.65 3.30 6.41
CA LEU A 132 -8.98 4.63 5.89
C LEU A 132 -10.40 4.68 5.32
N LYS A 133 -10.80 3.62 4.61
CA LYS A 133 -12.16 3.45 4.12
C LYS A 133 -13.20 3.59 5.23
N THR A 134 -12.96 2.91 6.36
CA THR A 134 -13.84 2.92 7.53
C THR A 134 -13.78 4.25 8.30
N LEU A 135 -12.59 4.84 8.42
CA LEU A 135 -12.34 6.07 9.18
C LEU A 135 -12.91 7.31 8.48
N PHE A 136 -12.87 7.36 7.16
CA PHE A 136 -13.24 8.57 6.39
C PHE A 136 -14.47 8.39 5.50
N ASP A 137 -15.16 7.25 5.63
CA ASP A 137 -16.32 6.84 4.81
C ASP A 137 -16.01 6.97 3.30
N MET A 138 -14.91 6.33 2.89
CA MET A 138 -14.49 6.31 1.48
C MET A 138 -15.21 5.18 0.75
N ASP A 139 -15.75 5.46 -0.43
CA ASP A 139 -16.50 4.55 -1.30
C ASP A 139 -17.62 3.75 -0.58
N SER A 140 -18.24 2.80 -1.28
CA SER A 140 -19.26 1.93 -0.67
C SER A 140 -18.62 0.92 0.30
N PRO A 141 -19.18 0.70 1.51
CA PRO A 141 -18.69 -0.32 2.44
C PRO A 141 -18.90 -1.75 1.94
N ASP A 142 -19.73 -1.96 0.91
CA ASP A 142 -20.16 -3.30 0.46
C ASP A 142 -19.16 -3.99 -0.48
N ASN A 143 -18.15 -3.28 -0.97
CA ASN A 143 -17.10 -3.80 -1.85
C ASN A 143 -15.71 -3.34 -1.37
N GLN A 144 -14.64 -3.87 -1.96
CA GLN A 144 -13.28 -3.37 -1.70
C GLN A 144 -13.07 -2.00 -2.36
N GLY A 145 -13.41 -1.90 -3.65
CA GLY A 145 -13.41 -0.66 -4.42
C GLY A 145 -12.04 -0.22 -4.93
N PHE A 146 -10.97 -0.94 -4.58
CA PHE A 146 -9.62 -0.73 -5.09
C PHE A 146 -8.95 -2.07 -5.43
N ILE A 147 -7.89 -2.05 -6.23
CA ILE A 147 -7.14 -3.23 -6.68
C ILE A 147 -5.66 -2.97 -6.47
N PHE A 148 -4.95 -3.93 -5.90
CA PHE A 148 -3.50 -4.01 -6.00
C PHE A 148 -3.14 -4.95 -7.15
N ASN A 149 -2.21 -4.48 -7.98
CA ASN A 149 -1.64 -5.21 -9.09
C ASN A 149 -0.14 -5.29 -8.82
N MET A 150 0.35 -6.48 -8.49
CA MET A 150 1.77 -6.66 -8.18
C MET A 150 2.61 -6.43 -9.44
N SER A 151 3.82 -5.89 -9.28
CA SER A 151 4.75 -5.71 -10.40
C SER A 151 5.99 -6.56 -10.13
N VAL A 152 6.34 -7.42 -11.07
CA VAL A 152 7.56 -8.24 -11.02
C VAL A 152 8.37 -8.00 -12.28
N GLY A 153 9.69 -7.95 -12.16
CA GLY A 153 10.59 -7.70 -13.28
C GLY A 153 11.72 -8.72 -13.36
N TYR A 154 12.69 -8.43 -14.22
CA TYR A 154 13.85 -9.27 -14.58
C TYR A 154 13.53 -10.36 -15.62
N ASP A 155 14.36 -11.41 -15.73
CA ASP A 155 14.14 -12.58 -16.58
C ASP A 155 13.21 -13.63 -15.96
N LEU A 156 12.66 -14.50 -16.81
CA LEU A 156 11.79 -15.61 -16.37
C LEU A 156 12.48 -16.49 -15.32
N ALA A 157 13.78 -16.75 -15.48
CA ALA A 157 14.56 -17.56 -14.54
C ALA A 157 14.59 -16.93 -13.13
N GLY A 158 14.71 -15.60 -13.05
CA GLY A 158 14.66 -14.81 -11.83
C GLY A 158 13.29 -14.84 -11.17
N ILE A 159 12.23 -14.68 -11.97
CA ILE A 159 10.84 -14.78 -11.49
C ILE A 159 10.55 -16.19 -10.95
N GLN A 160 11.10 -17.24 -11.57
CA GLN A 160 10.93 -18.64 -11.16
C GLN A 160 11.73 -19.05 -9.91
N THR A 161 12.57 -18.17 -9.36
CA THR A 161 13.31 -18.48 -8.13
C THR A 161 12.36 -18.70 -6.95
N GLU A 162 12.72 -19.60 -6.02
CA GLU A 162 11.90 -19.93 -4.84
C GLU A 162 11.51 -18.69 -4.03
N ARG A 163 12.43 -17.75 -3.83
CA ARG A 163 12.16 -16.49 -3.11
C ARG A 163 11.13 -15.61 -3.82
N MET A 164 11.21 -15.47 -5.14
CA MET A 164 10.25 -14.68 -5.92
C MET A 164 8.89 -15.38 -5.99
N GLN A 165 8.86 -16.70 -6.18
CA GLN A 165 7.61 -17.47 -6.15
C GLN A 165 6.94 -17.38 -4.78
N HIS A 166 7.70 -17.51 -3.69
CA HIS A 166 7.17 -17.33 -2.35
C HIS A 166 6.57 -15.94 -2.13
N PHE A 167 7.21 -14.89 -2.64
CA PHE A 167 6.69 -13.52 -2.58
C PHE A 167 5.36 -13.39 -3.35
N ILE A 168 5.31 -13.89 -4.58
CA ILE A 168 4.11 -13.86 -5.44
C ILE A 168 2.96 -14.65 -4.78
N ASP A 169 3.23 -15.89 -4.37
CA ASP A 169 2.26 -16.77 -3.72
C ASP A 169 1.71 -16.17 -2.43
N SER A 170 2.57 -15.51 -1.65
CA SER A 170 2.15 -14.86 -0.40
C SER A 170 1.28 -13.62 -0.64
N LEU A 171 1.44 -12.91 -1.76
CA LEU A 171 0.56 -11.78 -2.12
C LEU A 171 -0.79 -12.27 -2.67
N MET A 172 -0.79 -13.41 -3.36
CA MET A 172 -2.03 -14.05 -3.79
C MET A 172 -2.85 -14.60 -2.62
N ASP A 173 -2.18 -15.11 -1.57
CA ASP A 173 -2.82 -15.55 -0.33
C ASP A 173 -1.92 -15.29 0.90
N ALA A 174 -2.21 -14.19 1.59
CA ALA A 174 -1.50 -13.77 2.79
C ALA A 174 -2.05 -14.39 4.09
N SER A 175 -3.01 -15.34 4.01
CA SER A 175 -3.76 -15.86 5.17
C SER A 175 -2.88 -16.52 6.24
N ARG A 176 -1.66 -16.92 5.88
CA ARG A 176 -0.66 -17.50 6.77
C ARG A 176 0.59 -16.63 6.92
N HIS A 177 0.66 -15.49 6.23
CA HIS A 177 1.85 -14.66 6.24
C HIS A 177 1.89 -13.80 7.52
N PRO A 178 2.98 -13.84 8.31
CA PRO A 178 3.07 -13.12 9.58
C PRO A 178 2.80 -11.61 9.47
N ALA A 179 3.33 -10.95 8.44
CA ALA A 179 3.14 -9.51 8.26
C ALA A 179 1.65 -9.12 8.11
N PHE A 180 0.86 -9.91 7.39
CA PHE A 180 -0.59 -9.66 7.23
C PHE A 180 -1.33 -9.93 8.53
N LEU A 181 -1.09 -11.10 9.15
CA LEU A 181 -1.73 -11.47 10.41
C LEU A 181 -1.43 -10.47 11.53
N ASN A 182 -0.18 -10.00 11.63
CA ASN A 182 0.21 -9.00 12.60
C ASN A 182 -0.49 -7.66 12.33
N ALA A 183 -0.60 -7.21 11.08
CA ALA A 183 -1.32 -5.98 10.75
C ALA A 183 -2.82 -6.06 11.10
N ILE A 184 -3.46 -7.21 10.89
CA ILE A 184 -4.85 -7.46 11.30
C ILE A 184 -5.00 -7.39 12.83
N GLU A 185 -4.13 -8.06 13.58
CA GLU A 185 -4.17 -8.06 15.05
C GLU A 185 -3.84 -6.67 15.63
N GLU A 186 -2.88 -5.95 15.05
CA GLU A 186 -2.58 -4.57 15.43
C GLU A 186 -3.76 -3.64 15.16
N LEU A 187 -4.47 -3.80 14.04
CA LEU A 187 -5.68 -3.01 13.74
C LEU A 187 -6.78 -3.27 14.78
N LYS A 188 -6.98 -4.54 15.17
CA LYS A 188 -7.95 -4.93 16.21
C LYS A 188 -7.57 -4.37 17.57
N ALA A 189 -6.30 -4.49 17.96
CA ALA A 189 -5.79 -3.96 19.22
C ALA A 189 -5.95 -2.44 19.29
N PHE A 190 -5.59 -1.73 18.21
CA PHE A 190 -5.77 -0.28 18.10
C PHE A 190 -7.25 0.14 18.24
N ALA A 191 -8.16 -0.61 17.62
CA ALA A 191 -9.60 -0.35 17.70
C ALA A 191 -10.16 -0.54 19.13
N ALA A 192 -9.59 -1.47 19.90
CA ALA A 192 -10.06 -1.84 21.24
C ALA A 192 -9.46 -0.98 22.37
N ASP A 193 -8.26 -0.43 22.19
CA ASP A 193 -7.59 0.38 23.21
C ASP A 193 -7.90 1.87 23.03
N GLU A 194 -8.83 2.40 23.83
CA GLU A 194 -9.14 3.84 23.81
C GLU A 194 -7.96 4.72 24.22
N ASN A 195 -6.96 4.18 24.92
CA ASN A 195 -5.74 4.91 25.28
C ASN A 195 -4.77 5.03 24.10
N ALA A 196 -4.97 4.27 23.02
CA ALA A 196 -4.13 4.35 21.82
C ALA A 196 -4.45 5.59 20.95
N TRP A 197 -5.60 6.22 21.17
CA TRP A 197 -6.07 7.37 20.40
C TRP A 197 -6.70 8.47 21.27
N PRO A 198 -6.01 8.97 22.32
CA PRO A 198 -6.59 9.88 23.31
C PRO A 198 -7.05 11.21 22.68
N SER A 199 -6.42 11.63 21.59
CA SER A 199 -6.73 12.86 20.85
C SER A 199 -7.79 12.67 19.75
N ALA A 200 -8.34 11.47 19.54
CA ALA A 200 -9.29 11.25 18.44
C ALA A 200 -10.51 12.17 18.55
N PRO A 201 -10.91 12.86 17.45
CA PRO A 201 -12.16 13.62 17.39
C PRO A 201 -13.38 12.72 17.66
N ASP A 202 -14.42 13.28 18.27
CA ASP A 202 -15.61 12.52 18.67
C ASP A 202 -16.28 11.81 17.48
N GLU A 203 -16.24 12.40 16.29
CA GLU A 203 -16.76 11.81 15.05
C GLU A 203 -15.96 10.59 14.55
N LEU A 204 -14.68 10.49 14.92
CA LEU A 204 -13.78 9.40 14.55
C LEU A 204 -13.84 8.24 15.52
N LYS A 205 -14.07 8.49 16.82
CA LYS A 205 -14.18 7.43 17.86
C LYS A 205 -15.10 6.27 17.48
N PRO A 206 -16.36 6.47 17.02
CA PRO A 206 -17.19 5.35 16.61
C PRO A 206 -16.61 4.61 15.40
N ARG A 207 -15.92 5.30 14.48
CA ARG A 207 -15.32 4.71 13.29
C ARG A 207 -14.07 3.90 13.63
N ILE A 208 -13.26 4.38 14.58
CA ILE A 208 -12.11 3.64 15.12
C ILE A 208 -12.58 2.35 15.76
N ARG A 209 -13.63 2.36 16.59
CA ARG A 209 -14.19 1.13 17.18
C ARG A 209 -14.70 0.14 16.12
N ARG A 210 -15.20 0.62 14.98
CA ARG A 210 -15.60 -0.25 13.84
C ARG A 210 -14.42 -0.93 13.17
N LEU A 211 -13.18 -0.45 13.32
CA LEU A 211 -12.00 -1.05 12.69
C LEU A 211 -11.76 -2.50 13.09
N SER A 212 -12.19 -2.91 14.29
CA SER A 212 -12.13 -4.32 14.71
C SER A 212 -12.97 -5.21 13.77
N LYS A 213 -14.20 -4.80 13.46
CA LYS A 213 -15.07 -5.49 12.48
C LYS A 213 -14.51 -5.36 11.06
N THR A 214 -13.93 -4.21 10.70
CA THR A 214 -13.26 -4.03 9.41
C THR A 214 -12.16 -5.07 9.25
N ALA A 215 -11.29 -5.24 10.26
CA ALA A 215 -10.18 -6.18 10.24
C ALA A 215 -10.64 -7.62 9.98
N ASP A 216 -11.76 -8.06 10.58
CA ASP A 216 -12.33 -9.39 10.35
C ASP A 216 -12.85 -9.61 8.91
N ALA A 217 -13.17 -8.54 8.19
CA ALA A 217 -13.69 -8.59 6.82
C ALA A 217 -12.59 -8.43 5.75
N ILE A 218 -11.36 -8.06 6.13
CA ILE A 218 -10.26 -7.89 5.18
C ILE A 218 -9.87 -9.26 4.64
N ARG A 219 -9.90 -9.38 3.30
CA ARG A 219 -9.51 -10.61 2.64
C ARG A 219 -7.98 -10.72 2.58
N PRO A 220 -7.43 -11.94 2.67
CA PRO A 220 -6.00 -12.18 2.60
C PRO A 220 -5.44 -12.19 1.17
N ASP A 221 -6.29 -12.19 0.14
CA ASP A 221 -5.84 -12.10 -1.26
C ASP A 221 -5.50 -10.66 -1.64
N ILE A 222 -4.28 -10.23 -1.30
CA ILE A 222 -3.80 -8.84 -1.49
C ILE A 222 -3.73 -8.47 -2.96
N SER A 223 -3.25 -9.36 -3.84
CA SER A 223 -3.14 -9.08 -5.27
C SER A 223 -3.37 -10.33 -6.11
N ARG A 224 -4.34 -10.25 -7.03
CA ARG A 224 -4.69 -11.36 -7.96
C ARG A 224 -4.24 -11.12 -9.40
N SER A 225 -3.61 -9.98 -9.65
CA SER A 225 -3.08 -9.59 -10.96
C SER A 225 -1.60 -9.26 -10.85
N VAL A 226 -0.88 -9.43 -11.97
CA VAL A 226 0.55 -9.16 -12.06
C VAL A 226 0.87 -8.41 -13.35
N THR A 227 1.70 -7.39 -13.23
CA THR A 227 2.35 -6.71 -14.35
C THR A 227 3.79 -7.19 -14.47
N LEU A 228 4.16 -7.57 -15.69
CA LEU A 228 5.53 -7.91 -16.04
C LEU A 228 6.24 -6.62 -16.45
N SER A 229 7.05 -6.09 -15.55
CA SER A 229 7.87 -4.92 -15.80
C SER A 229 9.05 -5.32 -16.69
N THR A 230 9.46 -4.42 -17.60
CA THR A 230 10.48 -4.68 -18.63
C THR A 230 11.69 -5.37 -18.02
N MET A 231 12.22 -6.35 -18.75
CA MET A 231 13.33 -7.18 -18.31
C MET A 231 14.63 -6.36 -18.27
N HIS A 232 14.77 -5.50 -17.26
CA HIS A 232 16.01 -4.79 -16.96
C HIS A 232 17.08 -5.86 -16.73
N GLY A 233 18.11 -5.85 -17.58
CA GLY A 233 19.17 -6.86 -17.55
C GLY A 233 18.90 -8.14 -18.36
N CYS A 234 17.85 -8.22 -19.18
CA CYS A 234 17.73 -9.28 -20.19
C CYS A 234 18.30 -8.77 -21.53
N PRO A 235 19.51 -9.20 -21.92
CA PRO A 235 20.05 -8.84 -23.22
C PRO A 235 19.13 -9.35 -24.35
N PRO A 236 19.04 -8.61 -25.47
CA PRO A 236 18.29 -9.03 -26.64
C PRO A 236 19.02 -10.19 -27.31
N GLU A 237 18.74 -11.42 -26.88
CA GLU A 237 19.08 -12.65 -27.60
C GLU A 237 17.82 -13.30 -28.19
#